data_AF-A0A535YYP4-F1
#
_entry.id   AF-A0A535YYP4-F1
#
_cell.length_a   1.000
_cell.length_b   1.000
_cell.length_c   1.000
_cell.angle_alpha   90.00
_cell.angle_beta   90.00
_cell.angle_gamma   90.00
#
_symmetry.space_group_name_H-M   'P 1'
#
loop_
_entity.id
_entity.type
_entity.pdbx_description
1 polymer ?
#
loop_
_entity_poly.entity_id
_entity_poly.type
_entity_poly.pdbx_seq_one_letter_code
_entity_poly.pdbx_strand_id
1 'polypeptide(L)'
;MDPAGAVGSSPQGVNIYDLGVQRSNLASGQYTSIVPSGNTTASFVATDTSNGTTRNGHWVHVELPVPSSYNPAAGNDWWSLQYVAGANTTATDTVTVAVGLRGGPVHLLP
;
A
#
# COMPACT_ATOMS: atom_id res chain seq x y z
N MET A 1 -10.39 -13.45 11.64
CA MET A 1 -9.16 -14.18 11.27
C MET A 1 -8.16 -13.13 10.84
N ASP A 2 -7.13 -12.90 11.65
CA ASP A 2 -6.03 -12.00 11.34
C ASP A 2 -5.19 -12.64 10.20
N PRO A 3 -4.97 -11.98 9.06
CA PRO A 3 -4.18 -12.54 7.97
C PRO A 3 -2.70 -12.37 8.28
N ALA A 4 -2.23 -12.95 9.40
CA ALA A 4 -0.83 -12.90 9.76
C ALA A 4 0.00 -13.56 8.65
N GLY A 5 0.70 -12.74 7.86
CA GLY A 5 1.69 -13.15 6.85
C GLY A 5 1.25 -13.08 5.39
N ALA A 6 -0.03 -12.84 5.08
CA ALA A 6 -0.46 -12.68 3.68
C ALA A 6 -0.24 -11.24 3.22
N VAL A 7 0.66 -11.03 2.26
CA VAL A 7 0.93 -9.71 1.68
C VAL A 7 0.21 -9.58 0.34
N GLY A 8 -0.50 -8.46 0.17
CA GLY A 8 -1.14 -8.13 -1.11
C GLY A 8 -0.11 -8.15 -2.24
N SER A 9 -0.44 -8.84 -3.33
CA SER A 9 0.47 -8.96 -4.48
C SER A 9 -0.29 -8.98 -5.80
N SER A 10 0.39 -8.59 -6.88
CA SER A 10 -0.15 -8.65 -8.22
C SER A 10 0.92 -9.08 -9.23
N PRO A 11 0.62 -10.05 -10.11
CA PRO A 11 1.52 -10.45 -11.19
C PRO A 11 1.67 -9.35 -12.25
N GLN A 12 0.80 -8.34 -12.26
CA GLN A 12 0.89 -7.18 -13.14
C GLN A 12 1.91 -6.13 -12.66
N GLY A 13 2.52 -6.36 -11.49
CA GLY A 13 3.38 -5.42 -10.82
C GLY A 13 2.61 -4.51 -9.85
N VAL A 14 3.32 -3.98 -8.86
CA VAL A 14 2.82 -3.09 -7.82
C VAL A 14 3.72 -1.88 -7.75
N ASN A 15 3.13 -0.71 -7.95
CA ASN A 15 3.83 0.55 -7.87
C ASN A 15 3.71 1.13 -6.47
N ILE A 16 4.83 1.60 -5.92
CA ILE A 16 4.83 2.29 -4.64
C ILE A 16 5.64 3.57 -4.77
N TYR A 17 5.00 4.69 -4.43
CA TYR A 17 5.57 6.02 -4.55
C TYR A 17 5.62 6.74 -3.22
N ASP A 18 6.70 7.48 -2.98
CA ASP A 18 6.74 8.54 -1.97
C ASP A 18 6.27 9.85 -2.61
N LEU A 19 5.18 10.40 -2.09
CA LEU A 19 4.58 11.65 -2.53
C LEU A 19 5.09 12.85 -1.72
N GLY A 20 5.93 12.64 -0.70
CA GLY A 20 6.35 13.67 0.24
C GLY A 20 5.21 14.17 1.12
N VAL A 21 5.27 15.43 1.53
CA VAL A 21 4.38 16.00 2.55
C VAL A 21 2.92 16.23 2.12
N GLN A 22 2.59 16.02 0.84
CA GLN A 22 1.25 16.32 0.31
C GLN A 22 0.75 15.27 -0.67
N ARG A 23 -0.47 14.77 -0.45
CA ARG A 23 -1.11 13.74 -1.28
C ARG A 23 -1.34 14.18 -2.73
N SER A 24 -1.54 15.48 -2.98
CA SER A 24 -1.79 16.04 -4.32
C SER A 24 -0.63 15.85 -5.29
N ASN A 25 0.58 15.53 -4.80
CA ASN A 25 1.76 15.28 -5.62
C ASN A 25 1.59 14.09 -6.58
N LEU A 26 0.70 13.14 -6.27
CA LEU A 26 0.35 12.07 -7.21
C LEU A 26 -0.21 12.62 -8.52
N ALA A 27 -1.09 13.62 -8.46
CA ALA A 27 -1.74 14.20 -9.63
C ALA A 27 -0.80 15.09 -10.44
N SER A 28 0.21 15.71 -9.80
CA SER A 28 1.21 16.55 -10.47
C SER A 28 2.45 15.78 -10.95
N GLY A 29 2.54 14.47 -10.71
CA GLY A 29 3.71 13.68 -11.08
C GLY A 29 4.95 13.93 -10.20
N GLN A 30 4.78 14.58 -9.05
CA GLN A 30 5.89 14.99 -8.16
C GLN A 30 6.16 13.93 -7.10
N TYR A 31 6.59 12.75 -7.52
CA TYR A 31 6.82 11.62 -6.64
C TYR A 31 8.04 10.78 -7.05
N THR A 32 8.54 9.95 -6.14
CA THR A 32 9.63 9.01 -6.40
C THR A 32 9.17 7.57 -6.22
N SER A 33 9.60 6.67 -7.11
CA SER A 33 9.39 5.23 -6.91
C SER A 33 10.30 4.74 -5.78
N ILE A 34 9.73 4.02 -4.82
CA ILE A 34 10.46 3.47 -3.67
C ILE A 34 10.56 1.94 -3.67
N VAL A 35 10.18 1.33 -4.79
CA VAL A 35 10.33 -0.11 -5.04
C VAL A 35 11.07 -0.33 -6.36
N PRO A 36 11.77 -1.47 -6.51
CA PRO A 36 12.44 -1.82 -7.76
C PRO A 36 11.43 -2.05 -8.90
N SER A 37 11.90 -1.91 -10.13
CA SER A 37 11.14 -2.31 -11.32
C SER A 37 10.73 -3.79 -11.23
N GLY A 38 9.48 -4.09 -11.58
CA GLY A 38 8.95 -5.46 -11.49
C GLY A 38 8.57 -5.90 -10.07
N ASN A 39 8.53 -5.00 -9.08
CA ASN A 39 7.97 -5.30 -7.77
C ASN A 39 6.54 -5.82 -7.91
N THR A 40 6.20 -6.91 -7.22
CA THR A 40 4.86 -7.52 -7.27
C THR A 40 4.14 -7.47 -5.92
N THR A 41 4.76 -6.88 -4.90
CA THR A 41 4.30 -6.93 -3.51
C THR A 41 3.93 -5.54 -3.01
N ALA A 42 2.74 -5.41 -2.39
CA ALA A 42 2.25 -4.18 -1.78
C ALA A 42 2.79 -4.02 -0.35
N SER A 43 4.10 -3.81 -0.24
CA SER A 43 4.78 -3.60 1.04
C SER A 43 5.92 -2.60 0.90
N PHE A 44 6.14 -1.81 1.95
CA PHE A 44 7.25 -0.88 2.05
C PHE A 44 7.68 -0.75 3.52
N VAL A 45 8.92 -0.31 3.72
CA VAL A 45 9.45 -0.04 5.06
C VAL A 45 9.20 1.44 5.40
N ALA A 46 8.43 1.71 6.44
CA ALA A 46 8.11 3.08 6.86
C ALA A 46 9.37 3.83 7.36
N THR A 47 10.22 3.16 8.14
CA THR A 47 11.50 3.67 8.63
C THR A 47 12.56 2.59 8.52
N ASP A 48 13.63 2.87 7.79
CA ASP A 48 14.81 2.03 7.66
C ASP A 48 16.02 2.77 8.24
N THR A 49 16.42 2.36 9.45
CA THR A 49 17.55 2.96 10.18
C THR A 49 18.90 2.62 9.57
N SER A 50 19.02 1.53 8.80
CA SER A 50 20.28 1.12 8.19
C SER A 50 20.67 2.03 7.01
N ASN A 51 19.66 2.50 6.28
CA ASN A 51 19.82 3.42 5.15
C ASN A 51 19.45 4.88 5.50
N GLY A 52 19.06 5.14 6.75
CA GLY A 52 18.68 6.47 7.23
C GLY A 52 17.41 7.04 6.57
N THR A 53 16.53 6.18 6.06
CA THR A 53 15.29 6.62 5.40
C THR A 53 14.11 6.56 6.36
N THR A 54 13.28 7.60 6.37
CA THR A 54 12.02 7.63 7.11
C THR A 54 10.95 8.31 6.28
N ARG A 55 9.72 7.82 6.41
CA ARG A 55 8.52 8.33 5.75
C ARG A 55 7.59 9.04 6.74
N ASN A 56 8.12 9.46 7.89
CA ASN A 56 7.34 10.22 8.86
C ASN A 56 6.91 11.57 8.26
N GLY A 57 5.60 11.87 8.34
CA GLY A 57 5.01 13.05 7.73
C GLY A 57 4.89 13.00 6.19
N HIS A 58 5.19 11.86 5.57
CA HIS A 58 5.06 11.66 4.14
C HIS A 58 3.80 10.87 3.79
N TRP A 59 3.27 11.12 2.60
CA TRP A 59 2.26 10.29 1.96
C TRP A 59 2.94 9.23 1.11
N VAL A 60 2.62 7.96 1.38
CA VAL A 60 3.02 6.84 0.52
C VAL A 60 1.81 6.39 -0.27
N HIS A 61 1.96 6.29 -1.58
CA HIS A 61 0.94 5.77 -2.47
C HIS A 61 1.29 4.35 -2.89
N VAL A 62 0.40 3.40 -2.60
CA VAL A 62 0.49 2.02 -3.06
C VAL A 62 -0.59 1.82 -4.13
N GLU A 63 -0.17 1.52 -5.35
CA GLU A 63 -1.07 1.13 -6.44
C GLU A 63 -0.93 -0.37 -6.65
N LEU A 64 -1.95 -1.13 -6.22
CA LEU A 64 -2.02 -2.57 -6.38
C LEU A 64 -3.07 -2.90 -7.46
N PRO A 65 -2.65 -3.26 -8.69
CA PRO A 65 -3.56 -3.64 -9.75
C PRO A 65 -4.30 -4.93 -9.40
N VAL A 66 -5.63 -4.87 -9.37
CA VAL A 66 -6.49 -6.04 -9.19
C VAL A 66 -6.64 -6.74 -10.54
N PRO A 67 -6.24 -8.02 -10.68
CA PRO A 67 -6.45 -8.77 -11.91
C PRO A 67 -7.94 -8.89 -12.26
N SER A 68 -8.28 -8.91 -13.55
CA SER A 68 -9.67 -9.13 -13.99
C SER A 68 -10.22 -10.51 -13.62
N SER A 69 -9.33 -11.47 -13.33
CA SER A 69 -9.66 -12.80 -12.82
C SER A 69 -9.82 -12.86 -11.30
N TYR A 70 -9.71 -11.73 -10.60
CA TYR A 70 -9.86 -11.67 -9.15
C TYR A 70 -11.31 -12.02 -8.75
N ASN A 71 -11.47 -13.20 -8.19
CA ASN A 71 -12.75 -13.74 -7.73
C ASN A 71 -12.53 -14.45 -6.38
N PRO A 72 -12.38 -13.67 -5.28
CA PRO A 72 -12.18 -14.25 -3.97
C PRO A 72 -13.43 -15.04 -3.54
N ALA A 73 -13.23 -16.15 -2.83
CA ALA A 73 -14.34 -16.84 -2.19
C ALA A 73 -15.06 -15.92 -1.19
N ALA A 74 -16.34 -16.15 -0.95
CA ALA A 74 -17.11 -15.38 0.02
C ALA A 74 -16.42 -15.38 1.40
N GLY A 75 -16.26 -14.20 2.01
CA GLY A 75 -15.52 -14.03 3.26
C GLY A 75 -14.01 -13.74 3.08
N ASN A 76 -13.51 -13.73 1.84
CA ASN A 76 -12.15 -13.29 1.46
C ASN A 76 -12.16 -12.05 0.55
N ASP A 77 -13.30 -11.37 0.49
CA ASP A 77 -13.61 -10.18 -0.32
C ASP A 77 -13.20 -8.86 0.36
N TRP A 78 -12.27 -8.94 1.32
CA TRP A 78 -11.78 -7.81 2.09
C TRP A 78 -10.26 -7.77 2.11
N TRP A 79 -9.73 -6.56 2.27
CA TRP A 79 -8.30 -6.27 2.30
C TRP A 79 -8.00 -5.52 3.59
N SER A 80 -6.86 -5.81 4.22
CA SER A 80 -6.40 -5.12 5.42
C SER A 80 -5.07 -4.44 5.18
N LEU A 81 -4.90 -3.25 5.77
CA LEU A 81 -3.59 -2.63 5.93
C LEU A 81 -2.98 -3.08 7.25
N GLN A 82 -1.75 -3.57 7.21
CA GLN A 82 -1.00 -3.92 8.42
C GLN A 82 0.14 -2.93 8.62
N TYR A 83 0.20 -2.33 9.81
CA TYR A 83 1.33 -1.56 10.28
C TYR A 83 2.06 -2.37 11.36
N VAL A 84 3.31 -2.74 11.10
CA VAL A 84 4.10 -3.60 11.98
C VAL A 84 5.29 -2.82 12.51
N ALA A 85 5.37 -2.67 13.83
CA ALA A 85 6.54 -2.14 14.50
C ALA A 85 7.53 -3.27 14.83
N GLY A 86 8.83 -2.96 14.85
CA GLY A 86 9.87 -3.94 15.20
C GLY A 86 9.72 -4.50 16.62
N ALA A 87 10.34 -5.64 16.88
CA ALA A 87 10.32 -6.25 18.22
C ALA A 87 10.78 -5.25 19.29
N ASN A 88 10.13 -5.28 20.46
CA ASN A 88 10.38 -4.37 21.58
C ASN A 88 10.13 -2.88 21.30
N THR A 89 9.38 -2.54 20.25
CA THR A 89 8.96 -1.16 19.97
C THR A 89 7.60 -0.89 20.59
N THR A 90 7.51 0.05 21.53
CA THR A 90 6.23 0.65 21.92
C THR A 90 5.98 1.86 21.02
N ALA A 91 5.17 1.66 19.98
CA ALA A 91 4.92 2.69 18.98
C ALA A 91 3.59 3.40 19.29
N THR A 92 3.62 4.74 19.39
CA THR A 92 2.41 5.59 19.55
C THR A 92 2.13 6.30 18.23
N ASP A 93 2.12 5.52 17.14
CA ASP A 93 2.03 6.07 15.80
C ASP A 93 0.58 6.43 15.45
N THR A 94 0.42 7.53 14.73
CA THR A 94 -0.85 7.89 14.10
C THR A 94 -0.69 7.75 12.59
N VAL A 95 -1.44 6.84 11.99
CA VAL A 95 -1.44 6.64 10.54
C VAL A 95 -2.69 7.26 9.95
N THR A 96 -2.52 8.15 8.97
CA THR A 96 -3.63 8.66 8.16
C THR A 96 -3.69 7.87 6.86
N VAL A 97 -4.86 7.34 6.52
CA VAL A 97 -5.05 6.51 5.33
C VAL A 97 -6.13 7.13 4.44
N ALA A 98 -5.91 7.07 3.14
CA ALA A 98 -6.92 7.34 2.13
C ALA A 98 -6.98 6.16 1.15
N VAL A 99 -8.18 5.63 0.91
CA VAL A 99 -8.42 4.53 -0.02
C VAL A 99 -9.27 5.03 -1.17
N GLY A 100 -8.94 4.62 -2.38
CA GLY A 100 -9.71 4.91 -3.59
C GLY A 100 -9.62 3.74 -4.56
N LEU A 101 -10.66 3.57 -5.37
CA LEU A 101 -10.69 2.58 -6.45
C LEU A 101 -10.31 3.28 -7.75
N ARG A 102 -9.35 2.72 -8.48
CA ARG A 102 -8.94 3.21 -9.80
C ARG A 102 -9.59 2.33 -10.88
N GLY A 103 -10.72 2.79 -11.41
CA GLY A 103 -11.54 2.06 -12.39
C GLY A 103 -13.02 2.40 -12.24
N GLY A 104 -13.79 2.32 -13.33
CA GLY A 104 -15.25 2.51 -13.27
C GLY A 104 -15.93 1.40 -12.44
N PRO A 105 -17.15 1.61 -11.94
CA PRO A 105 -17.83 0.64 -11.08
C PRO A 105 -18.02 -0.69 -11.81
N VAL A 106 -17.27 -1.72 -11.40
CA VAL A 106 -17.57 -3.09 -11.77
C VAL A 106 -18.66 -3.56 -10.80
N HIS A 107 -19.91 -3.28 -11.18
CA HIS A 107 -21.16 -3.82 -10.66
C HIS A 107 -21.44 -3.59 -9.16
N LEU A 108 -22.33 -2.63 -8.86
CA LEU A 108 -23.22 -2.78 -7.71
C LEU A 108 -24.17 -3.93 -8.07
N LEU A 109 -23.94 -5.11 -7.49
CA LEU A 109 -24.94 -6.19 -7.56
C LEU A 109 -26.24 -5.67 -6.90
N PRO A 110 -27.41 -5.85 -7.53
CA PRO A 110 -28.70 -5.51 -6.94
C PRO A 110 -29.00 -6.32 -5.68
#